data_AF-A0A2N6UGL6-F1
#
_entry.id   AF-A0A2N6UGL6-F1
#
_cell.length_a   1.000
_cell.length_b   1.000
_cell.length_c   1.000
_cell.angle_alpha   90.00
_cell.angle_beta   90.00
_cell.angle_gamma   90.00
#
_symmetry.space_group_name_H-M   'P 1'
#
loop_
_entity.id
_entity.type
_entity.pdbx_description
1 polymer ?
#
loop_
_entity_poly.entity_id
_entity_poly.type
_entity_poly.pdbx_seq_one_letter_code
_entity_poly.pdbx_strand_id
1 'polypeptide(L)'
;MRDIKNFLRLVSVEISKLFKFKNIISLFLIILVSNALVLWIFNTDSTDNEEDIKIEEKMNSASTWKDKAKVQIEANKTLEDVVGKDKVKMNNDILKYRIDNDIAPVKGHSSYEYLNYTSNYINIAVLIFIIYLSSKLYGLEIENKMEDYIYSQKFSRFYSFNTKIIALLISVVAIIAVSSLITFIAGGLFYGFEGGFKKTVFYFSHNVYEHTYLVHSLINIALWLITAIFLSIITFALTEISKNSLISRIISILYFLLGFSLSNKLIDLKVDSKIISYTFLPYANISNFLNTPINDYFTFTKGIIIIFILGILMYIISSTHLNKRDI
;
A
#
# COMPACT_ATOMS: atom_id res chain seq x y z
N MET A 1 11.70 -11.20 34.42
CA MET A 1 11.87 -12.31 33.43
C MET A 1 10.61 -13.17 33.23
N ARG A 2 9.90 -13.59 34.28
CA ARG A 2 8.68 -14.44 34.15
C ARG A 2 7.54 -13.77 33.38
N ASP A 3 7.32 -12.48 33.60
CA ASP A 3 6.23 -11.73 32.95
C ASP A 3 6.46 -11.51 31.46
N ILE A 4 7.70 -11.20 31.05
CA ILE A 4 8.08 -11.08 29.63
C ILE A 4 7.89 -12.42 28.90
N LYS A 5 8.28 -13.54 29.52
CA LYS A 5 8.08 -14.87 28.92
C LYS A 5 6.59 -15.19 28.75
N ASN A 6 5.76 -14.82 29.73
CA ASN A 6 4.31 -14.98 29.64
C ASN A 6 3.71 -14.08 28.55
N PHE A 7 4.19 -12.85 28.41
CA PHE A 7 3.78 -11.91 27.36
C PHE A 7 4.05 -12.45 25.96
N LEU A 8 5.29 -12.86 25.70
CA LEU A 8 5.69 -13.41 24.40
C LEU A 8 4.92 -14.69 24.07
N ARG A 9 4.61 -15.52 25.08
CA ARG A 9 3.76 -16.70 24.90
C ARG A 9 2.34 -16.31 24.45
N LEU A 10 1.76 -15.27 25.04
CA LEU A 10 0.44 -14.78 24.64
C LEU A 10 0.46 -14.19 23.24
N VAL A 11 1.47 -13.39 22.90
CA VAL A 11 1.67 -12.89 21.53
C VAL A 11 1.74 -14.04 20.54
N SER A 12 2.51 -15.11 20.84
CA SER A 12 2.57 -16.30 19.99
C SER A 12 1.23 -17.01 19.84
N VAL A 13 0.41 -17.05 20.90
CA VAL A 13 -0.94 -17.61 20.84
C VAL A 13 -1.84 -16.75 19.94
N GLU A 14 -1.82 -15.43 20.07
CA GLU A 14 -2.59 -14.53 19.21
C GLU A 14 -2.15 -14.64 17.73
N ILE A 15 -0.84 -14.75 17.46
CA ILE A 15 -0.32 -15.00 16.10
C ILE A 15 -0.86 -16.33 15.56
N SER A 16 -0.89 -17.40 16.38
CA SER A 16 -1.42 -18.71 15.96
C SER A 16 -2.92 -18.67 15.62
N LYS A 17 -3.69 -17.79 16.26
CA LYS A 17 -5.11 -17.56 15.91
C LYS A 17 -5.25 -16.96 14.51
N LEU A 18 -4.32 -16.08 14.12
CA LEU A 18 -4.28 -15.45 12.79
C LEU A 18 -3.80 -16.41 11.70
N PHE A 19 -2.77 -17.21 11.96
CA PHE A 19 -2.19 -18.13 10.98
C PHE A 19 -2.70 -19.57 11.13
N LYS A 20 -4.02 -19.73 11.24
CA LYS A 20 -4.63 -21.07 11.06
C LYS A 20 -4.40 -21.55 9.63
N PHE A 21 -4.26 -22.86 9.42
CA PHE A 21 -3.99 -23.46 8.11
C PHE A 21 -4.88 -22.93 6.97
N LYS A 22 -6.19 -22.78 7.21
CA LYS A 22 -7.13 -22.17 6.25
C LYS A 22 -6.75 -20.73 5.84
N ASN A 23 -6.30 -19.91 6.78
CA ASN A 23 -5.89 -18.53 6.52
C ASN A 23 -4.55 -18.50 5.75
N ILE A 24 -3.61 -19.40 6.07
CA ILE A 24 -2.33 -19.51 5.34
C ILE A 24 -2.58 -19.90 3.89
N ILE A 25 -3.40 -20.93 3.64
CA ILE A 25 -3.75 -21.34 2.27
C ILE A 25 -4.44 -20.19 1.54
N SER A 26 -5.39 -19.51 2.18
CA SER A 26 -6.08 -18.37 1.57
C SER A 26 -5.10 -17.26 1.19
N LEU A 27 -4.15 -16.91 2.06
CA LEU A 27 -3.13 -15.90 1.74
C LEU A 27 -2.28 -16.34 0.55
N PHE A 28 -1.81 -17.59 0.56
CA PHE A 28 -0.97 -18.12 -0.52
C PHE A 28 -1.72 -18.14 -1.86
N LEU A 29 -2.98 -18.59 -1.87
CA LEU A 29 -3.83 -18.55 -3.06
C LEU A 29 -4.06 -17.13 -3.56
N ILE A 30 -4.34 -16.17 -2.67
CA ILE A 30 -4.50 -14.77 -3.04
C ILE A 30 -3.23 -14.25 -3.72
N ILE A 31 -2.05 -14.49 -3.12
CA ILE A 31 -0.78 -14.04 -3.70
C ILE A 31 -0.54 -14.69 -5.06
N LEU A 32 -0.76 -16.00 -5.20
CA LEU A 32 -0.59 -16.70 -6.48
C LEU A 32 -1.53 -16.19 -7.57
N VAL A 33 -2.83 -16.08 -7.26
CA VAL A 33 -3.83 -15.59 -8.22
C VAL A 33 -3.54 -14.15 -8.61
N SER A 34 -3.17 -13.29 -7.67
CA SER A 34 -2.80 -11.91 -7.97
C SER A 34 -1.55 -11.84 -8.86
N ASN A 35 -0.52 -12.64 -8.61
CA ASN A 35 0.65 -12.70 -9.49
C ASN A 35 0.28 -13.17 -10.90
N ALA A 36 -0.55 -14.22 -11.02
CA ALA A 36 -1.00 -14.74 -12.31
C ALA A 36 -1.81 -13.70 -13.10
N LEU A 37 -2.73 -12.99 -12.44
CA LEU A 37 -3.51 -11.91 -13.06
C LEU A 37 -2.62 -10.76 -13.53
N VAL A 38 -1.64 -10.34 -12.72
CA VAL A 38 -0.74 -9.26 -13.12
C VAL A 38 0.19 -9.71 -14.24
N LEU A 39 0.67 -10.96 -14.26
CA LEU A 39 1.43 -11.48 -15.39
C LEU A 39 0.60 -11.48 -16.67
N TRP A 40 -0.69 -11.81 -16.57
CA TRP A 40 -1.58 -11.73 -17.72
C TRP A 40 -1.68 -10.29 -18.22
N ILE A 41 -2.05 -9.34 -17.35
CA ILE A 41 -2.15 -7.90 -17.70
C ILE A 41 -0.84 -7.39 -18.32
N PHE A 42 0.29 -7.67 -17.66
CA PHE A 42 1.60 -7.17 -18.06
C PHE A 42 2.04 -7.66 -19.45
N ASN A 43 1.55 -8.81 -19.89
CA ASN A 43 1.84 -9.35 -21.22
C ASN A 43 0.77 -8.98 -22.27
N THR A 44 -0.39 -8.47 -21.85
CA THR A 44 -1.51 -8.10 -22.74
C THR A 44 -1.73 -6.61 -22.88
N ASP A 45 -0.94 -5.76 -22.23
CA ASP A 45 -1.03 -4.29 -22.37
C ASP A 45 -0.57 -3.86 -23.79
N SER A 46 -1.49 -3.98 -24.74
CA SER A 46 -1.48 -3.33 -26.06
C SER A 46 -2.87 -2.74 -26.28
N THR A 47 -3.05 -1.46 -25.96
CA THR A 47 -4.28 -0.72 -26.26
C THR A 47 -4.10 0.04 -27.57
N ASP A 48 -4.80 -0.41 -28.61
CA ASP A 48 -4.82 0.22 -29.94
C ASP A 48 -5.80 1.41 -29.98
N ASN A 49 -5.29 2.64 -30.05
CA ASN A 49 -6.03 3.81 -30.55
C ASN A 49 -5.29 4.45 -31.75
N GLU A 50 -6.02 5.07 -32.68
CA GLU A 50 -5.44 5.69 -33.89
C GLU A 50 -4.43 6.83 -33.62
N GLU A 51 -4.55 7.54 -32.49
CA GLU A 51 -3.55 8.54 -32.06
C GLU A 51 -2.30 7.89 -31.46
N ASP A 52 -2.45 6.76 -30.77
CA ASP A 52 -1.35 5.98 -30.21
C ASP A 52 -0.50 5.37 -31.34
N ILE A 53 -1.12 4.93 -32.45
CA ILE A 53 -0.43 4.40 -33.64
C ILE A 53 0.51 5.46 -34.27
N LYS A 54 0.07 6.73 -34.37
CA LYS A 54 0.91 7.81 -34.93
C LYS A 54 2.07 8.22 -34.01
N ILE A 55 1.85 8.15 -32.70
CA ILE A 55 2.90 8.40 -31.70
C ILE A 55 3.90 7.25 -31.71
N GLU A 56 3.41 6.02 -31.83
CA GLU A 56 4.22 4.80 -31.90
C GLU A 56 5.10 4.77 -33.15
N GLU A 57 4.59 5.17 -34.32
CA GLU A 57 5.39 5.36 -35.53
C GLU A 57 6.50 6.41 -35.37
N LYS A 58 6.21 7.55 -34.71
CA LYS A 58 7.21 8.57 -34.39
C LYS A 58 8.24 8.08 -33.36
N MET A 59 7.83 7.27 -32.39
CA MET A 59 8.73 6.66 -31.41
C MET A 59 9.57 5.55 -32.02
N ASN A 60 9.07 4.85 -33.03
CA ASN A 60 9.79 3.79 -33.74
C ASN A 60 10.79 4.33 -34.77
N SER A 61 10.54 5.52 -35.32
CA SER A 61 11.48 6.23 -36.20
C SER A 61 12.61 6.97 -35.46
N ALA A 62 12.46 7.22 -34.15
CA ALA A 62 13.50 7.81 -33.32
C ALA A 62 14.66 6.83 -33.04
N SER A 63 15.89 7.24 -33.38
CA SER A 63 17.10 6.39 -33.31
C SER A 63 17.66 6.22 -31.90
N THR A 64 17.48 7.22 -31.02
CA THR A 64 17.97 7.18 -29.64
C THR A 64 16.84 7.22 -28.61
N TRP A 65 17.10 6.72 -27.40
CA TRP A 65 16.12 6.79 -26.30
C TRP A 65 15.81 8.25 -25.90
N LYS A 66 16.76 9.18 -26.10
CA LYS A 66 16.56 10.61 -25.83
C LYS A 66 15.56 11.22 -26.81
N ASP A 67 15.62 10.83 -28.08
CA ASP A 67 14.68 11.29 -29.09
C ASP A 67 13.28 10.73 -28.83
N LYS A 68 13.17 9.45 -28.44
CA LYS A 68 11.90 8.86 -27.98
C LYS A 68 11.31 9.61 -26.78
N ALA A 69 12.15 9.97 -25.81
CA ALA A 69 11.71 10.75 -24.65
C ALA A 69 11.22 12.16 -25.01
N LYS A 70 11.86 12.84 -25.98
CA LYS A 70 11.40 14.14 -26.49
C LYS A 70 10.06 14.04 -27.19
N VAL A 71 9.86 13.03 -28.03
CA VAL A 71 8.56 12.75 -28.69
C VAL A 71 7.47 12.51 -27.64
N GLN A 72 7.75 11.74 -26.59
CA GLN A 72 6.80 11.51 -25.51
C GLN A 72 6.45 12.79 -24.74
N ILE A 73 7.42 13.67 -24.47
CA ILE A 73 7.16 14.96 -23.81
C ILE A 73 6.22 15.83 -24.66
N GLU A 74 6.38 15.81 -25.99
CA GLU A 74 5.52 16.53 -26.91
C GLU A 74 4.10 15.93 -26.94
N ALA A 75 3.99 14.60 -27.03
CA ALA A 75 2.72 13.88 -26.97
C ALA A 75 1.98 14.09 -25.64
N ASN A 76 2.70 14.17 -24.51
CA ASN A 76 2.08 14.43 -23.23
C ASN A 76 1.36 15.79 -23.18
N LYS A 77 1.76 16.79 -23.98
CA LYS A 77 1.07 18.09 -24.05
C LYS A 77 -0.31 17.97 -24.71
N THR A 78 -0.43 17.13 -25.74
CA THR A 78 -1.72 16.91 -26.43
C THR A 78 -2.68 16.06 -25.60
N LEU A 79 -2.13 15.24 -24.70
CA LEU A 79 -2.91 14.36 -23.81
C LEU A 79 -3.25 15.00 -22.45
N GLU A 80 -2.88 16.27 -22.22
CA GLU A 80 -3.05 16.94 -20.92
C GLU A 80 -4.51 16.94 -20.43
N ASP A 81 -5.46 17.19 -21.32
CA ASP A 81 -6.89 17.25 -20.98
C ASP A 81 -7.49 15.85 -20.70
N VAL A 82 -6.91 14.79 -21.26
CA VAL A 82 -7.39 13.41 -21.09
C VAL A 82 -6.74 12.74 -19.88
N VAL A 83 -5.43 12.95 -19.69
CA VAL A 83 -4.60 12.24 -18.71
C VAL A 83 -4.45 13.04 -17.41
N GLY A 84 -4.71 14.34 -17.45
CA GLY A 84 -4.63 15.27 -16.34
C GLY A 84 -3.26 15.94 -16.21
N LYS A 85 -3.28 17.23 -15.86
CA LYS A 85 -2.09 18.11 -15.78
C LYS A 85 -1.00 17.56 -14.88
N ASP A 86 -1.37 17.08 -13.69
CA ASP A 86 -0.41 16.59 -12.70
C ASP A 86 0.32 15.33 -13.17
N LYS A 87 -0.38 14.45 -13.90
CA LYS A 87 0.19 13.22 -14.46
C LYS A 87 1.14 13.53 -15.61
N VAL A 88 0.76 14.47 -16.48
CA VAL A 88 1.62 14.97 -17.56
C VAL A 88 2.87 15.66 -17.00
N LYS A 89 2.73 16.51 -15.99
CA LYS A 89 3.84 17.17 -15.31
C LYS A 89 4.83 16.15 -14.74
N MET A 90 4.34 15.21 -13.93
CA MET A 90 5.16 14.14 -13.36
C MET A 90 5.94 13.35 -14.44
N ASN A 91 5.24 12.90 -15.48
CA ASN A 91 5.87 12.14 -16.56
C ASN A 91 6.95 12.96 -17.28
N ASN A 92 6.67 14.23 -17.55
CA ASN A 92 7.62 15.13 -18.19
C ASN A 92 8.83 15.42 -17.31
N ASP A 93 8.65 15.59 -16.00
CA ASP A 93 9.75 15.82 -15.06
C ASP A 93 10.69 14.60 -15.01
N ILE A 94 10.14 13.38 -14.97
CA ILE A 94 10.94 12.14 -15.05
C ILE A 94 11.72 12.07 -16.38
N LEU A 95 11.07 12.33 -17.51
CA LEU A 95 11.71 12.23 -18.83
C LEU A 95 12.79 13.29 -19.03
N LYS A 96 12.54 14.53 -18.62
CA LYS A 96 13.54 15.61 -18.66
C LYS A 96 14.75 15.27 -17.79
N TYR A 97 14.51 14.84 -16.56
CA TYR A 97 15.59 14.45 -15.64
C TYR A 97 16.44 13.32 -16.24
N ARG A 98 15.81 12.32 -16.86
CA ARG A 98 16.53 11.25 -17.56
C ARG A 98 17.41 11.81 -18.68
N ILE A 99 16.88 12.66 -19.55
CA ILE A 99 17.62 13.28 -20.66
C ILE A 99 18.82 14.08 -20.14
N ASP A 100 18.58 14.94 -19.14
CA ASP A 100 19.57 15.88 -18.59
C ASP A 100 20.72 15.14 -17.88
N ASN A 101 20.44 14.00 -17.25
CA ASN A 101 21.42 13.20 -16.52
C ASN A 101 21.92 11.97 -17.30
N ASP A 102 21.57 11.86 -18.59
CA ASP A 102 21.95 10.75 -19.48
C ASP A 102 21.56 9.35 -18.95
N ILE A 103 20.40 9.24 -18.30
CA ILE A 103 19.91 7.99 -17.70
C ILE A 103 18.96 7.29 -18.66
N ALA A 104 19.49 6.30 -19.38
CA ALA A 104 18.68 5.49 -20.28
C ALA A 104 17.57 4.73 -19.51
N PRO A 105 16.36 4.59 -20.09
CA PRO A 105 15.38 3.64 -19.58
C PRO A 105 15.97 2.23 -19.63
N VAL A 106 15.82 1.49 -18.54
CA VAL A 106 16.30 0.11 -18.50
C VAL A 106 15.47 -0.72 -19.45
N LYS A 107 16.15 -1.33 -20.43
CA LYS A 107 15.55 -2.29 -21.35
C LYS A 107 15.52 -3.67 -20.70
N GLY A 108 14.36 -4.32 -20.76
CA GLY A 108 14.13 -5.67 -20.26
C GLY A 108 13.54 -5.67 -18.86
N HIS A 109 12.50 -6.49 -18.69
CA HIS A 109 11.87 -6.74 -17.40
C HIS A 109 12.87 -7.43 -16.45
N SER A 110 12.79 -7.12 -15.17
CA SER A 110 13.55 -7.79 -14.10
C SER A 110 12.65 -8.12 -12.93
N SER A 111 13.09 -9.00 -12.02
CA SER A 111 12.38 -9.27 -10.76
C SER A 111 12.08 -8.01 -9.94
N TYR A 112 12.99 -7.04 -9.95
CA TYR A 112 12.82 -5.76 -9.25
C TYR A 112 11.79 -4.85 -9.92
N GLU A 113 11.82 -4.77 -11.25
CA GLU A 113 10.83 -4.03 -12.02
C GLU A 113 9.44 -4.65 -11.87
N TYR A 114 9.35 -5.97 -11.97
CA TYR A 114 8.12 -6.72 -11.74
C TYR A 114 7.57 -6.48 -10.33
N LEU A 115 8.42 -6.54 -9.31
CA LEU A 115 8.02 -6.23 -7.93
C LEU A 115 7.45 -4.80 -7.79
N ASN A 116 8.04 -3.82 -8.48
CA ASN A 116 7.56 -2.43 -8.44
C ASN A 116 6.29 -2.19 -9.27
N TYR A 117 6.13 -2.89 -10.39
CA TYR A 117 4.93 -2.80 -11.20
C TYR A 117 3.74 -3.48 -10.49
N THR A 118 3.97 -4.70 -10.02
CA THR A 118 2.95 -5.54 -9.39
C THR A 118 2.55 -5.08 -8.01
N SER A 119 3.40 -4.33 -7.31
CA SER A 119 3.08 -3.80 -5.97
C SER A 119 1.75 -3.05 -5.96
N ASN A 120 1.40 -2.35 -7.05
CA ASN A 120 0.17 -1.59 -7.10
C ASN A 120 -1.09 -2.47 -7.11
N TYR A 121 -0.99 -3.70 -7.60
CA TYR A 121 -2.12 -4.61 -7.74
C TYR A 121 -2.13 -5.70 -6.67
N ILE A 122 -0.99 -6.35 -6.46
CA ILE A 122 -0.84 -7.44 -5.47
C ILE A 122 -1.04 -6.89 -4.06
N ASN A 123 -0.49 -5.70 -3.75
CA ASN A 123 -0.58 -5.17 -2.40
C ASN A 123 -2.01 -4.74 -2.04
N ILE A 124 -2.87 -4.40 -3.02
CA ILE A 124 -4.31 -4.18 -2.77
C ILE A 124 -4.95 -5.46 -2.20
N ALA A 125 -4.75 -6.60 -2.86
CA ALA A 125 -5.33 -7.86 -2.42
C ALA A 125 -4.76 -8.30 -1.06
N VAL A 126 -3.45 -8.15 -0.86
CA VAL A 126 -2.78 -8.44 0.41
C VAL A 126 -3.29 -7.53 1.54
N LEU A 127 -3.51 -6.24 1.27
CA LEU A 127 -4.06 -5.31 2.26
C LEU A 127 -5.49 -5.65 2.65
N ILE A 128 -6.35 -6.00 1.70
CA ILE A 128 -7.71 -6.45 1.99
C ILE A 128 -7.67 -7.68 2.92
N PHE A 129 -6.74 -8.61 2.67
CA PHE A 129 -6.53 -9.75 3.55
C PHE A 129 -6.03 -9.35 4.94
N ILE A 130 -5.12 -8.38 5.03
CA ILE A 130 -4.66 -7.82 6.31
C ILE A 130 -5.82 -7.17 7.09
N ILE A 131 -6.67 -6.39 6.43
CA ILE A 131 -7.88 -5.80 7.02
C ILE A 131 -8.79 -6.92 7.53
N TYR A 132 -9.00 -7.98 6.75
CA TYR A 132 -9.76 -9.14 7.18
C TYR A 132 -9.20 -9.76 8.47
N LEU A 133 -7.90 -10.06 8.51
CA LEU A 133 -7.24 -10.63 9.70
C LEU A 133 -7.32 -9.69 10.92
N SER A 134 -7.12 -8.39 10.70
CA SER A 134 -7.19 -7.37 11.75
C SER A 134 -8.55 -7.36 12.44
N SER A 135 -9.64 -7.41 11.66
CA SER A 135 -11.00 -7.49 12.21
C SER A 135 -11.28 -8.82 12.90
N LYS A 136 -10.71 -9.93 12.40
CA LYS A 136 -10.94 -11.28 12.92
C LYS A 136 -10.34 -11.49 14.32
N LEU A 137 -9.22 -10.84 14.60
CA LEU A 137 -8.50 -10.99 15.88
C LEU A 137 -9.34 -10.60 17.10
N TYR A 138 -10.23 -9.62 16.94
CA TYR A 138 -11.20 -9.20 17.95
C TYR A 138 -12.60 -9.74 17.68
N GLY A 139 -13.02 -9.77 16.41
CA GLY A 139 -14.34 -10.22 15.98
C GLY A 139 -14.69 -11.63 16.46
N LEU A 140 -13.74 -12.56 16.46
CA LEU A 140 -13.98 -13.93 16.96
C LEU A 140 -14.33 -13.99 18.44
N GLU A 141 -13.87 -13.04 19.25
CA GLU A 141 -14.15 -13.02 20.69
C GLU A 141 -15.54 -12.44 20.97
N ILE A 142 -15.94 -11.42 20.21
CA ILE A 142 -17.32 -10.90 20.18
C ILE A 142 -18.30 -11.98 19.72
N GLU A 143 -18.06 -12.57 18.55
CA GLU A 143 -18.97 -13.51 17.89
C GLU A 143 -19.23 -14.76 18.76
N ASN A 144 -18.21 -15.22 19.48
CA ASN A 144 -18.32 -16.38 20.37
C ASN A 144 -18.76 -16.03 21.80
N LYS A 145 -19.10 -14.77 22.10
CA LYS A 145 -19.41 -14.29 23.46
C LYS A 145 -18.33 -14.67 24.49
N MET A 146 -17.08 -14.74 24.05
CA MET A 146 -15.94 -15.10 24.89
C MET A 146 -15.31 -13.90 25.57
N GLU A 147 -15.76 -12.68 25.24
CA GLU A 147 -15.27 -11.44 25.87
C GLU A 147 -15.34 -11.53 27.40
N ASP A 148 -16.49 -11.88 27.96
CA ASP A 148 -16.72 -11.93 29.40
C ASP A 148 -15.85 -12.98 30.11
N TYR A 149 -15.58 -14.10 29.42
CA TYR A 149 -14.72 -15.17 29.94
C TYR A 149 -13.23 -14.82 29.86
N ILE A 150 -12.79 -14.11 28.82
CA ILE A 150 -11.38 -13.72 28.66
C ILE A 150 -11.04 -12.60 29.67
N TYR A 151 -11.97 -11.67 29.90
CA TYR A 151 -11.74 -10.53 30.78
C TYR A 151 -11.97 -10.80 32.27
N SER A 152 -12.53 -11.96 32.64
CA SER A 152 -12.61 -12.45 34.03
C SER A 152 -11.35 -13.20 34.48
N GLN A 153 -10.37 -13.41 33.59
CA GLN A 153 -9.11 -14.06 33.93
C GLN A 153 -8.16 -13.12 34.69
N LYS A 154 -7.13 -13.70 35.33
CA LYS A 154 -6.13 -12.99 36.16
C LYS A 154 -5.30 -11.92 35.44
N PHE A 155 -5.43 -11.75 34.13
CA PHE A 155 -4.66 -10.78 33.35
C PHE A 155 -5.43 -9.47 33.19
N SER A 156 -4.74 -8.34 33.29
CA SER A 156 -5.39 -7.03 33.09
C SER A 156 -5.87 -6.88 31.64
N ARG A 157 -7.02 -6.22 31.44
CA ARG A 157 -7.61 -5.98 30.11
C ARG A 157 -6.63 -5.26 29.18
N PHE A 158 -5.87 -4.31 29.73
CA PHE A 158 -4.79 -3.62 29.05
C PHE A 158 -3.70 -4.57 28.54
N TYR A 159 -3.35 -5.60 29.32
CA TYR A 159 -2.33 -6.57 28.94
C TYR A 159 -2.81 -7.45 27.76
N SER A 160 -4.06 -7.92 27.82
CA SER A 160 -4.69 -8.66 26.71
C SER A 160 -4.71 -7.83 25.42
N PHE A 161 -5.16 -6.58 25.50
CA PHE A 161 -5.22 -5.66 24.36
C PHE A 161 -3.86 -5.46 23.68
N ASN A 162 -2.80 -5.19 24.46
CA ASN A 162 -1.47 -4.97 23.93
C ASN A 162 -0.88 -6.22 23.26
N THR A 163 -1.14 -7.42 23.79
CA THR A 163 -0.68 -8.66 23.13
C THR A 163 -1.28 -8.83 21.74
N LYS A 164 -2.56 -8.45 21.55
CA LYS A 164 -3.24 -8.49 20.25
C LYS A 164 -2.64 -7.49 19.27
N ILE A 165 -2.44 -6.24 19.69
CA ILE A 165 -1.82 -5.21 18.83
C ILE A 165 -0.43 -5.66 18.38
N ILE A 166 0.41 -6.17 19.27
CA ILE A 166 1.76 -6.61 18.89
C ILE A 166 1.71 -7.85 17.98
N ALA A 167 0.86 -8.82 18.28
CA ALA A 167 0.65 -9.98 17.42
C ALA A 167 0.19 -9.56 16.01
N LEU A 168 -0.70 -8.58 15.93
CA LEU A 168 -1.16 -8.00 14.68
C LEU A 168 -0.02 -7.35 13.90
N LEU A 169 0.77 -6.48 14.54
CA LEU A 169 1.89 -5.78 13.90
C LEU A 169 2.95 -6.76 13.36
N ILE A 170 3.32 -7.78 14.15
CA ILE A 170 4.25 -8.83 13.71
C ILE A 170 3.68 -9.57 12.50
N SER A 171 2.38 -9.88 12.54
CA SER A 171 1.70 -10.59 11.45
C SER A 171 1.67 -9.76 10.16
N VAL A 172 1.42 -8.45 10.26
CA VAL A 172 1.43 -7.52 9.12
C VAL A 172 2.81 -7.48 8.47
N VAL A 173 3.87 -7.30 9.27
CA VAL A 173 5.26 -7.30 8.77
C VAL A 173 5.58 -8.62 8.06
N ALA A 174 5.21 -9.75 8.68
CA ALA A 174 5.45 -11.08 8.09
C ALA A 174 4.69 -11.27 6.76
N ILE A 175 3.43 -10.85 6.68
CA ILE A 175 2.62 -10.98 5.47
C ILE A 175 3.22 -10.15 4.32
N ILE A 176 3.59 -8.89 4.58
CA ILE A 176 4.19 -8.01 3.56
C ILE A 176 5.56 -8.55 3.13
N ALA A 177 6.37 -9.06 4.06
CA ALA A 177 7.66 -9.64 3.72
C ALA A 177 7.51 -10.90 2.85
N VAL A 178 6.60 -11.81 3.21
CA VAL A 178 6.34 -13.04 2.44
C VAL A 178 5.72 -12.73 1.08
N SER A 179 4.76 -11.80 0.99
CA SER A 179 4.16 -11.42 -0.29
C SER A 179 5.18 -10.79 -1.23
N SER A 180 6.04 -9.92 -0.70
CA SER A 180 7.14 -9.29 -1.46
C SER A 180 8.15 -10.34 -1.93
N LEU A 181 8.49 -11.31 -1.08
CA LEU A 181 9.41 -12.39 -1.42
C LEU A 181 8.85 -13.29 -2.53
N ILE A 182 7.59 -13.71 -2.42
CA ILE A 182 6.95 -14.56 -3.45
C ILE A 182 6.87 -13.80 -4.77
N THR A 183 6.51 -12.52 -4.74
CA THR A 183 6.42 -11.67 -5.95
C THR A 183 7.80 -11.47 -6.59
N PHE A 184 8.84 -11.26 -5.79
CA PHE A 184 10.22 -11.18 -6.27
C PHE A 184 10.67 -12.50 -6.92
N ILE A 185 10.38 -13.64 -6.30
CA ILE A 185 10.68 -14.97 -6.87
C ILE A 185 9.92 -15.18 -8.18
N ALA A 186 8.63 -14.86 -8.22
CA ALA A 186 7.83 -14.96 -9.44
C ALA A 186 8.44 -14.09 -10.56
N GLY A 187 8.72 -12.82 -10.28
CA GLY A 187 9.38 -11.93 -11.25
C GLY A 187 10.73 -12.47 -11.72
N GLY A 188 11.52 -13.07 -10.83
CA GLY A 188 12.80 -13.66 -11.19
C GLY A 188 12.70 -14.94 -12.04
N LEU A 189 11.66 -15.74 -11.84
CA LEU A 189 11.40 -16.93 -12.66
C LEU A 189 10.99 -16.56 -14.10
N PHE A 190 10.25 -15.46 -14.29
CA PHE A 190 9.80 -15.02 -15.61
C PHE A 190 10.76 -14.07 -16.32
N TYR A 191 11.43 -13.19 -15.58
CA TYR A 191 12.20 -12.06 -16.14
C TYR A 191 13.66 -12.02 -15.68
N GLY A 192 14.09 -12.95 -14.81
CA GLY A 192 15.45 -13.00 -14.27
C GLY A 192 15.67 -12.11 -13.04
N PHE A 193 16.74 -12.40 -12.30
CA PHE A 193 17.10 -11.73 -11.03
C PHE A 193 18.09 -10.57 -11.19
N GLU A 194 18.50 -10.26 -12.42
CA GLU A 194 19.45 -9.20 -12.69
C GLU A 194 18.79 -7.81 -12.66
N GLY A 195 19.59 -6.75 -12.58
CA GLY A 195 19.10 -5.37 -12.75
C GLY A 195 18.82 -4.60 -11.47
N GLY A 196 18.93 -5.20 -10.28
CA GLY A 196 18.70 -4.51 -9.01
C GLY A 196 19.59 -3.29 -8.77
N PHE A 197 20.83 -3.30 -9.28
CA PHE A 197 21.78 -2.18 -9.18
C PHE A 197 21.71 -1.19 -10.34
N LYS A 198 20.86 -1.44 -11.35
CA LYS A 198 20.66 -0.47 -12.43
C LYS A 198 19.97 0.78 -11.87
N LYS A 199 20.42 1.95 -12.31
CA LYS A 199 19.84 3.24 -11.94
C LYS A 199 18.45 3.37 -12.55
N THR A 200 17.52 3.92 -11.77
CA THR A 200 16.19 4.28 -12.19
C THR A 200 15.82 5.64 -11.63
N VAL A 201 14.92 6.30 -12.32
CA VAL A 201 14.39 7.61 -11.95
C VAL A 201 12.94 7.41 -11.56
N PHE A 202 12.58 7.86 -10.36
CA PHE A 202 11.22 7.79 -9.84
C PHE A 202 10.78 9.13 -9.27
N TYR A 203 9.46 9.30 -9.15
CA TYR A 203 8.85 10.51 -8.61
C TYR A 203 8.40 10.25 -7.18
N PHE A 204 8.81 11.10 -6.24
CA PHE A 204 8.40 11.00 -4.84
C PHE A 204 8.04 12.38 -4.30
N SER A 205 6.80 12.54 -3.84
CA SER A 205 6.29 13.79 -3.25
C SER A 205 6.76 15.05 -4.00
N HIS A 206 6.40 15.15 -5.29
CA HIS A 206 6.67 16.28 -6.18
C HIS A 206 8.10 16.45 -6.69
N ASN A 207 9.01 15.55 -6.31
CA ASN A 207 10.42 15.63 -6.69
C ASN A 207 10.87 14.37 -7.42
N VAL A 208 11.84 14.54 -8.32
CA VAL A 208 12.46 13.45 -9.06
C VAL A 208 13.69 12.97 -8.31
N TYR A 209 13.81 11.66 -8.09
CA TYR A 209 14.95 11.04 -7.44
C TYR A 209 15.57 9.97 -8.33
N GLU A 210 16.88 9.84 -8.24
CA GLU A 210 17.68 8.80 -8.90
C GLU A 210 18.23 7.84 -7.85
N HIS A 211 17.81 6.58 -7.91
CA HIS A 211 18.43 5.50 -7.12
C HIS A 211 18.43 4.18 -7.91
N THR A 212 18.96 3.12 -7.32
CA THR A 212 18.89 1.78 -7.91
C THR A 212 17.48 1.20 -7.80
N TYR A 213 17.14 0.26 -8.69
CA TYR A 213 15.86 -0.47 -8.61
C TYR A 213 15.66 -1.17 -7.27
N LEU A 214 16.72 -1.71 -6.67
CA LEU A 214 16.68 -2.31 -5.34
C LEU A 214 16.22 -1.30 -4.29
N VAL A 215 16.82 -0.11 -4.27
CA VAL A 215 16.43 0.95 -3.32
C VAL A 215 14.99 1.38 -3.55
N HIS A 216 14.59 1.55 -4.82
CA HIS A 216 13.22 1.88 -5.17
C HIS A 216 12.22 0.83 -4.66
N SER A 217 12.53 -0.47 -4.84
CA SER A 217 11.71 -1.57 -4.31
C SER A 217 11.61 -1.59 -2.80
N LEU A 218 12.72 -1.33 -2.09
CA LEU A 218 12.71 -1.24 -0.63
C LEU A 218 11.86 -0.07 -0.12
N ILE A 219 11.97 1.10 -0.76
CA ILE A 219 11.12 2.26 -0.44
C ILE A 219 9.66 1.89 -0.65
N ASN A 220 9.32 1.30 -1.80
CA ASN A 220 7.97 0.89 -2.11
C ASN A 220 7.39 -0.10 -1.07
N ILE A 221 8.14 -1.16 -0.73
CA ILE A 221 7.76 -2.10 0.33
C ILE A 221 7.54 -1.38 1.67
N ALA A 222 8.40 -0.43 2.02
CA ALA A 222 8.27 0.33 3.26
C ALA A 222 7.00 1.20 3.29
N LEU A 223 6.65 1.87 2.18
CA LEU A 223 5.43 2.66 2.08
C LEU A 223 4.16 1.79 2.19
N TRP A 224 4.17 0.61 1.56
CA TRP A 224 3.09 -0.37 1.69
C TRP A 224 2.99 -0.91 3.12
N LEU A 225 4.12 -1.16 3.78
CA LEU A 225 4.16 -1.61 5.17
C LEU A 225 3.56 -0.55 6.12
N ILE A 226 3.92 0.72 5.96
CA ILE A 226 3.34 1.83 6.75
C ILE A 226 1.83 1.87 6.57
N THR A 227 1.37 1.79 5.31
CA THR A 227 -0.07 1.76 4.98
C THR A 227 -0.76 0.57 5.62
N ALA A 228 -0.16 -0.62 5.55
CA ALA A 228 -0.71 -1.85 6.12
C ALA A 228 -0.80 -1.80 7.64
N ILE A 229 0.24 -1.30 8.31
CA ILE A 229 0.26 -1.11 9.76
C ILE A 229 -0.87 -0.17 10.18
N PHE A 230 -0.95 1.00 9.53
CA PHE A 230 -1.97 1.99 9.86
C PHE A 230 -3.38 1.42 9.66
N LEU A 231 -3.68 0.83 8.51
CA LEU A 231 -4.99 0.23 8.24
C LEU A 231 -5.32 -0.90 9.23
N SER A 232 -4.34 -1.74 9.58
CA SER A 232 -4.56 -2.81 10.56
C SER A 232 -4.98 -2.29 11.94
N ILE A 233 -4.35 -1.21 12.41
CA ILE A 233 -4.68 -0.56 13.68
C ILE A 233 -6.08 0.06 13.60
N ILE A 234 -6.38 0.79 12.52
CA ILE A 234 -7.70 1.41 12.31
C ILE A 234 -8.80 0.34 12.26
N THR A 235 -8.63 -0.73 11.49
CA THR A 235 -9.62 -1.81 11.39
C THR A 235 -9.83 -2.49 12.74
N PHE A 236 -8.74 -2.77 13.46
CA PHE A 236 -8.82 -3.38 14.78
C PHE A 236 -9.58 -2.47 15.76
N ALA A 237 -9.20 -1.19 15.85
CA ALA A 237 -9.87 -0.23 16.72
C ALA A 237 -11.34 -0.01 16.35
N LEU A 238 -11.67 0.05 15.04
CA LEU A 238 -13.06 0.10 14.60
C LEU A 238 -13.83 -1.15 15.01
N THR A 239 -13.22 -2.33 14.95
CA THR A 239 -13.87 -3.59 15.37
C THR A 239 -14.17 -3.59 16.87
N GLU A 240 -13.25 -3.07 17.69
CA GLU A 240 -13.47 -2.88 19.12
C GLU A 240 -14.64 -1.93 19.42
N ILE A 241 -14.69 -0.80 18.73
CA ILE A 241 -15.69 0.25 18.96
C ILE A 241 -17.06 -0.17 18.42
N SER A 242 -17.12 -0.71 17.20
CA SER A 242 -18.38 -1.07 16.54
C SER A 242 -18.98 -2.38 17.03
N LYS A 243 -18.17 -3.22 17.70
CA LYS A 243 -18.49 -4.62 18.01
C LYS A 243 -18.95 -5.43 16.79
N ASN A 244 -18.54 -5.03 15.59
CA ASN A 244 -18.96 -5.66 14.34
C ASN A 244 -17.77 -5.78 13.38
N SER A 245 -17.26 -7.00 13.25
CA SER A 245 -16.12 -7.31 12.38
C SER A 245 -16.40 -6.99 10.91
N LEU A 246 -17.66 -7.13 10.46
CA LEU A 246 -18.06 -6.90 9.07
C LEU A 246 -18.11 -5.40 8.74
N ILE A 247 -18.73 -4.59 9.59
CA ILE A 247 -18.81 -3.13 9.41
C ILE A 247 -17.39 -2.54 9.36
N SER A 248 -16.53 -2.92 10.31
CA SER A 248 -15.16 -2.41 10.38
C SER A 248 -14.32 -2.78 9.16
N ARG A 249 -14.49 -4.00 8.63
CA ARG A 249 -13.85 -4.41 7.36
C ARG A 249 -14.31 -3.53 6.20
N ILE A 250 -15.62 -3.37 6.01
CA ILE A 250 -16.18 -2.59 4.89
C ILE A 250 -15.70 -1.14 4.96
N ILE A 251 -15.80 -0.49 6.12
CA ILE A 251 -15.35 0.89 6.29
C ILE A 251 -13.85 1.01 5.98
N SER A 252 -13.02 0.09 6.46
CA SER A 252 -11.57 0.13 6.23
C SER A 252 -11.21 -0.09 4.76
N ILE A 253 -11.90 -0.99 4.07
CA ILE A 253 -11.71 -1.24 2.64
C ILE A 253 -12.14 -0.01 1.82
N LEU A 254 -13.32 0.55 2.12
CA LEU A 254 -13.80 1.76 1.43
C LEU A 254 -12.85 2.93 1.65
N TYR A 255 -12.37 3.10 2.88
CA TYR A 255 -11.38 4.12 3.19
C TYR A 255 -10.08 3.94 2.37
N PHE A 256 -9.53 2.73 2.35
CA PHE A 256 -8.31 2.42 1.59
C PHE A 256 -8.49 2.65 0.08
N LEU A 257 -9.57 2.13 -0.51
CA LEU A 257 -9.80 2.19 -1.96
C LEU A 257 -10.22 3.58 -2.44
N LEU A 258 -11.02 4.30 -1.65
CA LEU A 258 -11.66 5.54 -2.10
C LEU A 258 -11.03 6.78 -1.48
N GLY A 259 -10.29 6.70 -0.37
CA GLY A 259 -9.83 7.88 0.37
C GLY A 259 -9.07 8.89 -0.50
N PHE A 260 -8.06 8.42 -1.24
CA PHE A 260 -7.27 9.28 -2.12
C PHE A 260 -8.10 9.85 -3.29
N SER A 261 -8.82 8.98 -4.02
CA SER A 261 -9.65 9.39 -5.16
C SER A 261 -10.76 10.34 -4.77
N LEU A 262 -11.39 10.11 -3.62
CA LEU A 262 -12.41 10.99 -3.05
C LEU A 262 -11.83 12.36 -2.70
N SER A 263 -10.61 12.40 -2.15
CA SER A 263 -9.92 13.66 -1.85
C SER A 263 -9.68 14.49 -3.11
N ASN A 264 -9.18 13.88 -4.18
CA ASN A 264 -8.99 14.55 -5.46
C ASN A 264 -10.34 15.01 -6.05
N LYS A 265 -11.37 14.16 -5.98
CA LYS A 265 -12.70 14.52 -6.49
C LYS A 265 -13.33 15.69 -5.74
N LEU A 266 -13.12 15.78 -4.42
CA LEU A 266 -13.59 16.92 -3.63
C LEU A 266 -12.88 18.22 -4.03
N ILE A 267 -11.58 18.15 -4.35
CA ILE A 267 -10.83 19.30 -4.91
C ILE A 267 -11.41 19.72 -6.26
N ASP A 268 -11.71 18.76 -7.15
CA ASP A 268 -12.34 19.06 -8.45
C ASP A 268 -13.72 19.73 -8.28
N LEU A 269 -14.44 19.38 -7.22
CA LEU A 269 -15.71 20.01 -6.82
C LEU A 269 -15.53 21.37 -6.11
N LYS A 270 -14.31 21.93 -6.13
CA LYS A 270 -13.93 23.23 -5.56
C LYS A 270 -14.03 23.31 -4.04
N VAL A 271 -13.97 22.17 -3.33
CA VAL A 271 -13.75 22.17 -1.89
C VAL A 271 -12.31 22.59 -1.63
N ASP A 272 -12.09 23.44 -0.62
CA ASP A 272 -10.76 23.97 -0.30
C ASP A 272 -9.75 22.83 -0.06
N SER A 273 -8.77 22.73 -0.95
CA SER A 273 -7.69 21.73 -0.93
C SER A 273 -6.87 21.80 0.36
N LYS A 274 -6.78 22.99 0.98
CA LYS A 274 -6.11 23.17 2.27
C LYS A 274 -6.85 22.41 3.37
N ILE A 275 -8.18 22.49 3.42
CA ILE A 275 -8.99 21.76 4.40
C ILE A 275 -8.85 20.25 4.18
N ILE A 276 -8.98 19.80 2.94
CA ILE A 276 -8.86 18.37 2.58
C ILE A 276 -7.48 17.83 2.98
N SER A 277 -6.42 18.62 2.81
CA SER A 277 -5.05 18.22 3.17
C SER A 277 -4.83 17.95 4.66
N TYR A 278 -5.71 18.42 5.54
CA TYR A 278 -5.69 18.12 6.99
C TYR A 278 -6.57 16.95 7.38
N THR A 279 -7.35 16.39 6.43
CA THR A 279 -8.11 15.17 6.67
C THR A 279 -7.24 13.93 6.48
N PHE A 280 -7.71 12.78 6.94
CA PHE A 280 -7.02 11.49 6.79
C PHE A 280 -7.28 10.83 5.42
N LEU A 281 -8.20 11.36 4.61
CA LEU A 281 -8.61 10.78 3.32
C LEU A 281 -7.47 10.73 2.28
N PRO A 282 -6.69 11.81 2.04
CA PRO A 282 -5.62 11.80 1.04
C PRO A 282 -4.51 10.79 1.38
N TYR A 283 -4.42 10.41 2.64
CA TYR A 283 -3.33 9.61 3.20
C TYR A 283 -3.74 8.17 3.47
N ALA A 284 -4.89 7.73 2.94
CA ALA A 284 -5.38 6.35 3.05
C ALA A 284 -4.40 5.31 2.49
N ASN A 285 -3.61 5.69 1.48
CA ASN A 285 -2.52 4.91 0.95
C ASN A 285 -1.27 5.77 0.80
N ILE A 286 -0.29 5.56 1.67
CA ILE A 286 0.96 6.33 1.64
C ILE A 286 1.84 5.93 0.45
N SER A 287 1.66 4.74 -0.13
CA SER A 287 2.38 4.36 -1.36
C SER A 287 2.01 5.24 -2.56
N ASN A 288 0.86 5.96 -2.52
CA ASN A 288 0.51 6.96 -3.53
C ASN A 288 1.49 8.15 -3.53
N PHE A 289 2.41 8.27 -2.56
CA PHE A 289 3.48 9.26 -2.65
C PHE A 289 4.58 8.91 -3.64
N LEU A 290 4.57 7.68 -4.16
CA LEU A 290 5.54 7.15 -5.11
C LEU A 290 4.89 6.98 -6.48
N ASN A 291 5.52 7.53 -7.52
CA ASN A 291 5.13 7.37 -8.94
C ASN A 291 3.65 7.62 -9.26
N THR A 292 2.98 8.46 -8.47
CA THR A 292 1.57 8.83 -8.67
C THR A 292 1.50 10.35 -8.75
N PRO A 293 0.64 10.93 -9.60
CA PRO A 293 0.36 12.36 -9.57
C PRO A 293 -0.33 12.72 -8.25
N ILE A 294 0.22 13.68 -7.53
CA ILE A 294 -0.29 14.13 -6.24
C ILE A 294 -0.55 15.61 -6.33
N ASN A 295 -1.69 16.03 -5.79
CA ASN A 295 -1.98 17.44 -5.62
C ASN A 295 -0.94 18.12 -4.71
N ASP A 296 -0.48 19.33 -5.06
CA ASP A 296 0.56 20.09 -4.34
C ASP A 296 0.27 20.30 -2.84
N TYR A 297 -0.99 20.27 -2.42
CA TYR A 297 -1.37 20.44 -1.01
C TYR A 297 -1.10 19.20 -0.15
N PHE A 298 -1.04 18.01 -0.76
CA PHE A 298 -0.75 16.76 -0.08
C PHE A 298 0.75 16.50 -0.09
N THR A 299 1.34 16.34 1.10
CA THR A 299 2.78 16.11 1.25
C THR A 299 3.01 14.87 2.09
N PHE A 300 4.08 14.14 1.80
CA PHE A 300 4.41 12.90 2.51
C PHE A 300 4.53 13.13 4.02
N THR A 301 5.25 14.18 4.43
CA THR A 301 5.44 14.52 5.85
C THR A 301 4.13 14.80 6.57
N LYS A 302 3.21 15.59 5.96
CA LYS A 302 1.88 15.81 6.54
C LYS A 302 1.11 14.50 6.68
N GLY A 303 1.17 13.64 5.67
CA GLY A 303 0.51 12.33 5.69
C GLY A 303 0.97 11.46 6.84
N ILE A 304 2.30 11.32 7.02
CA ILE A 304 2.88 10.56 8.14
C ILE A 304 2.43 11.12 9.49
N ILE A 305 2.44 12.44 9.67
CA ILE A 305 2.00 13.07 10.92
C ILE A 305 0.51 12.78 11.19
N ILE A 306 -0.35 12.94 10.19
CA ILE A 306 -1.81 12.76 10.33
C ILE A 306 -2.17 11.32 10.63
N ILE A 307 -1.62 10.34 9.88
CA ILE A 307 -1.90 8.92 10.13
C ILE A 307 -1.35 8.48 11.49
N PHE A 308 -0.22 9.04 11.94
CA PHE A 308 0.37 8.72 13.23
C PHE A 308 -0.48 9.25 14.38
N ILE A 309 -0.90 10.52 14.31
CA ILE A 309 -1.83 11.11 15.29
C ILE A 309 -3.14 10.32 15.32
N LEU A 310 -3.72 10.02 14.16
CA LEU A 310 -4.97 9.26 14.07
C LEU A 310 -4.82 7.84 14.61
N GLY A 311 -3.69 7.17 14.34
CA GLY A 311 -3.38 5.86 14.88
C GLY A 311 -3.30 5.86 16.41
N ILE A 312 -2.62 6.86 17.00
CA ILE A 312 -2.55 7.04 18.45
C ILE A 312 -3.94 7.31 19.04
N LEU A 313 -4.71 8.21 18.43
CA LEU A 313 -6.07 8.52 18.89
C LEU A 313 -6.96 7.27 18.87
N MET A 314 -6.93 6.50 17.79
CA MET A 314 -7.72 5.27 17.67
C MET A 314 -7.26 4.19 18.65
N TYR A 315 -5.96 4.08 18.92
CA TYR A 315 -5.43 3.22 19.98
C TYR A 315 -5.96 3.64 21.37
N ILE A 316 -5.90 4.93 21.71
CA ILE A 316 -6.38 5.44 23.01
C ILE A 316 -7.89 5.24 23.15
N ILE A 317 -8.67 5.56 22.12
CA ILE A 317 -10.13 5.41 22.14
C ILE A 317 -10.51 3.93 22.31
N SER A 318 -9.92 3.03 21.54
CA SER A 318 -10.21 1.59 21.65
C SER A 318 -9.77 1.01 23.00
N SER A 319 -8.59 1.38 23.51
CA SER A 319 -8.13 0.93 24.82
C SER A 319 -8.99 1.46 25.98
N THR A 320 -9.42 2.73 25.92
CA THR A 320 -10.28 3.31 26.96
C THR A 320 -11.70 2.76 26.91
N HIS A 321 -12.24 2.54 25.70
CA HIS A 321 -13.52 1.87 25.51
C HIS A 321 -13.49 0.47 26.14
N LEU A 322 -12.41 -0.28 25.94
CA LEU A 322 -12.24 -1.60 26.56
C LEU A 322 -12.23 -1.55 28.10
N ASN A 323 -11.55 -0.56 28.69
CA ASN A 323 -11.40 -0.43 30.14
C ASN A 323 -12.67 0.06 30.84
N LYS A 324 -13.48 0.91 30.18
CA LYS A 324 -14.72 1.48 30.75
C LYS A 324 -15.94 0.58 30.60
N ARG A 325 -15.81 -0.57 29.94
CA ARG A 325 -16.91 -1.54 29.83
C ARG A 325 -17.21 -2.16 31.18
N ASP A 326 -18.43 -1.94 31.67
CA ASP A 326 -19.04 -2.80 32.67
C ASP A 326 -19.31 -4.15 32.00
N ILE A 327 -18.66 -5.20 32.51
CA ILE A 327 -18.86 -6.60 32.12
C ILE A 327 -19.13 -7.37 33.40
#